data_AF-A0A934HBW7-F1
#
_entry.id   AF-A0A934HBW7-F1
#
_cell.length_a   1.000
_cell.length_b   1.000
_cell.length_c   1.000
_cell.angle_alpha   90.00
_cell.angle_beta   90.00
_cell.angle_gamma   90.00
#
_symmetry.space_group_name_H-M   'P 1'
#
loop_
_entity.id
_entity.type
_entity.pdbx_description
1 polymer ?
#
loop_
_entity_poly.entity_id
_entity_poly.type
_entity_poly.pdbx_seq_one_letter_code
_entity_poly.pdbx_strand_id
1 'polypeptide(L)'
;MQGLILGAAAFFIGKVLYGNWQALRGQHWALDPISLLLSYVILAATWLWIILAWIWLLRRFGALLDWRDAWRIWFLSNIVRYIPGNVWQFLGMVYLCEQKGIGKLQTLASIGMHQALANSTGLLVAMLYYLWVQDAVLLSRVLPMVILLPLAFIAMQPSLYLGFLTRVLARVGRLPLTIQFAPLDGPVFGLVYVFSWILYGAAFTLLVNSIYPLSSPWEWPYLT
;
A
#
# COMPACT_ATOMS: atom_id res chain seq x y z
N MET A 1 -1.30 11.15 25.16
CA MET A 1 -0.60 11.23 23.85
C MET A 1 -1.55 11.28 22.67
N GLN A 2 -2.54 10.39 22.53
CA GLN A 2 -3.47 10.40 21.38
C GLN A 2 -4.25 11.73 21.21
N GLY A 3 -4.77 12.32 22.29
CA GLY A 3 -5.46 13.62 22.24
C GLY A 3 -4.56 14.80 21.82
N LEU A 4 -3.26 14.76 22.14
CA LEU A 4 -2.29 15.76 21.69
C LEU A 4 -2.05 15.66 20.18
N ILE A 5 -1.95 14.44 19.65
CA ILE A 5 -1.78 14.21 18.21
C ILE A 5 -3.04 14.67 17.45
N LEU A 6 -4.23 14.32 17.95
CA LEU A 6 -5.49 14.75 17.35
C LEU A 6 -5.66 16.27 17.41
N GLY A 7 -5.33 16.90 18.54
CA GLY A 7 -5.36 18.35 18.69
C GLY A 7 -4.36 19.05 17.76
N ALA A 8 -3.14 18.53 17.63
CA ALA A 8 -2.14 19.05 16.71
C ALA A 8 -2.56 18.91 15.24
N ALA A 9 -3.14 17.75 14.86
CA ALA A 9 -3.67 17.53 13.53
C ALA A 9 -4.83 18.49 13.21
N ALA A 10 -5.80 18.64 14.12
CA ALA A 10 -6.92 19.57 13.95
C ALA A 10 -6.45 21.03 13.86
N PHE A 11 -5.49 21.43 14.70
CA PHE A 11 -4.87 22.75 14.63
C PHE A 11 -4.15 22.97 13.30
N PHE A 12 -3.36 21.99 12.83
CA PHE A 12 -2.65 22.10 11.56
C PHE A 12 -3.63 22.21 10.38
N ILE A 13 -4.66 21.36 10.33
CA ILE A 13 -5.72 21.42 9.31
C ILE A 13 -6.40 22.79 9.35
N GLY A 14 -6.82 23.26 10.53
CA GLY A 14 -7.46 24.56 10.69
C GLY A 14 -6.56 25.72 10.25
N LYS A 15 -5.27 25.68 10.59
CA LYS A 15 -4.27 26.67 10.16
C LYS A 15 -4.10 26.69 8.64
N VAL A 16 -3.99 25.52 8.00
CA VAL A 16 -3.86 25.40 6.54
C VAL A 16 -5.12 25.89 5.83
N LEU A 17 -6.30 25.50 6.31
CA LEU A 17 -7.57 25.95 5.76
C LEU A 17 -7.74 27.46 5.91
N TYR A 18 -7.43 28.02 7.07
CA TYR A 18 -7.50 29.46 7.30
C TYR A 18 -6.54 30.24 6.40
N GLY A 19 -5.29 29.79 6.29
CA GLY A 19 -4.26 30.43 5.46
C GLY A 19 -4.59 30.41 3.96
N ASN A 20 -5.27 29.37 3.49
CA ASN A 20 -5.63 29.19 2.07
C ASN A 20 -7.12 29.48 1.78
N TRP A 21 -7.88 30.02 2.74
CA TRP A 21 -9.33 30.15 2.64
C TRP A 21 -9.79 31.02 1.46
N GLN A 22 -9.04 32.09 1.17
CA GLN A 22 -9.35 32.97 0.04
C GLN A 22 -9.10 32.27 -1.30
N ALA A 23 -8.01 31.50 -1.43
CA ALA A 23 -7.70 30.72 -2.62
C ALA A 23 -8.76 29.63 -2.86
N LEU A 24 -9.17 28.92 -1.80
CA LEU A 24 -10.19 27.86 -1.87
C LEU A 24 -11.58 28.40 -2.27
N ARG A 25 -11.96 29.58 -1.79
CA ARG A 25 -13.23 30.23 -2.16
C ARG A 25 -13.25 30.77 -3.58
N GLY A 26 -12.09 31.17 -4.10
CA GLY A 26 -11.95 31.65 -5.48
C GLY A 26 -11.95 30.53 -6.53
N GLN A 27 -11.83 29.27 -6.11
CA GLN A 27 -11.78 28.14 -7.03
C GLN A 27 -13.18 27.76 -7.53
N HIS A 28 -13.30 27.53 -8.83
CA HIS A 28 -14.50 26.94 -9.42
C HIS A 28 -14.49 25.43 -9.21
N TRP A 29 -15.24 24.97 -8.20
CA TRP A 29 -15.48 23.56 -7.95
C TRP A 29 -16.50 23.04 -8.97
N ALA A 30 -16.08 22.12 -9.82
CA ALA A 30 -16.95 21.46 -10.79
C ALA A 30 -16.85 19.95 -10.57
N LEU A 31 -17.98 19.32 -10.24
CA LEU A 31 -18.05 17.88 -10.07
C LEU A 31 -18.28 17.22 -11.43
N ASP A 32 -17.31 16.43 -11.90
CA ASP A 32 -17.48 15.54 -13.05
C ASP A 32 -17.84 14.12 -12.56
N PRO A 33 -19.12 13.68 -12.71
CA PRO A 33 -19.55 12.37 -12.25
C PRO A 33 -18.84 11.21 -12.97
N ILE A 34 -18.39 11.41 -14.20
CA ILE A 34 -17.75 10.35 -15.00
C ILE A 34 -16.36 10.07 -14.46
N SER A 35 -15.50 11.10 -14.31
CA SER A 35 -14.19 10.94 -13.68
C SER A 35 -14.30 10.40 -12.25
N LEU A 36 -15.31 10.85 -11.50
CA LEU A 36 -15.57 10.35 -10.15
C LEU A 36 -15.92 8.85 -10.16
N LEU A 37 -16.86 8.41 -11.00
CA LEU A 37 -17.24 7.01 -11.12
C LEU A 37 -16.05 6.14 -11.57
N LEU A 38 -15.30 6.59 -12.57
CA LEU A 38 -14.10 5.89 -13.04
C LEU A 38 -13.04 5.76 -11.94
N SER A 39 -12.84 6.80 -11.11
CA SER A 39 -11.93 6.74 -9.97
C SER A 39 -12.30 5.61 -9.00
N TYR A 40 -13.60 5.47 -8.67
CA TYR A 40 -14.09 4.41 -7.79
C TYR A 40 -13.97 3.03 -8.43
N VAL A 41 -14.24 2.91 -9.73
CA VAL A 41 -14.11 1.64 -10.46
C VAL A 41 -12.65 1.18 -10.49
N ILE A 42 -11.71 2.07 -10.81
CA ILE A 42 -10.27 1.74 -10.80
C ILE A 42 -9.82 1.41 -9.38
N LEU A 43 -10.25 2.17 -8.37
CA LEU A 43 -9.93 1.88 -6.98
C LEU A 43 -10.43 0.49 -6.57
N ALA A 44 -11.68 0.16 -6.89
CA ALA A 44 -12.25 -1.15 -6.63
C ALA A 44 -11.45 -2.26 -7.34
N ALA A 45 -11.14 -2.10 -8.62
CA ALA A 45 -10.32 -3.03 -9.39
C ALA A 45 -8.91 -3.22 -8.76
N THR A 46 -8.32 -2.15 -8.24
CA THR A 46 -7.02 -2.18 -7.54
C THR A 46 -7.09 -3.04 -6.29
N TRP A 47 -8.17 -2.94 -5.50
CA TRP A 47 -8.37 -3.83 -4.35
C TRP A 47 -8.51 -5.29 -4.76
N LEU A 48 -9.27 -5.57 -5.84
CA LEU A 48 -9.39 -6.95 -6.34
C LEU A 48 -8.03 -7.50 -6.78
N TRP A 49 -7.25 -6.68 -7.49
CA TRP A 49 -5.89 -7.00 -7.92
C TRP A 49 -4.98 -7.35 -6.74
N ILE A 50 -5.00 -6.55 -5.68
CA ILE A 50 -4.21 -6.78 -4.47
C ILE A 50 -4.60 -8.08 -3.76
N ILE A 51 -5.90 -8.37 -3.68
CA ILE A 51 -6.37 -9.62 -3.09
C ILE A 51 -5.90 -10.82 -3.92
N LEU A 52 -5.97 -10.75 -5.25
CA LEU A 52 -5.44 -11.79 -6.14
C LEU A 52 -3.92 -11.96 -5.98
N ALA A 53 -3.18 -10.86 -5.88
CA ALA A 53 -1.75 -10.88 -5.63
C ALA A 53 -1.42 -11.55 -4.28
N TRP A 54 -2.22 -11.28 -3.25
CA TRP A 54 -2.06 -11.93 -1.95
C TRP A 54 -2.41 -13.42 -1.98
N ILE A 55 -3.48 -13.84 -2.66
CA ILE A 55 -3.80 -15.27 -2.87
C ILE A 55 -2.63 -15.96 -3.57
N TRP A 56 -2.09 -15.35 -4.62
CA TRP A 56 -0.95 -15.91 -5.35
C TRP A 56 0.29 -16.02 -4.45
N LEU A 57 0.54 -15.02 -3.61
CA LEU A 57 1.61 -15.05 -2.63
C LEU A 57 1.41 -16.13 -1.56
N LEU A 58 0.19 -16.29 -1.07
CA LEU A 58 -0.19 -17.31 -0.09
C LEU A 58 0.04 -18.73 -0.61
N ARG A 59 -0.19 -18.96 -1.92
CA ARG A 59 0.14 -20.22 -2.60
C ARG A 59 1.63 -20.55 -2.54
N ARG A 60 2.52 -19.55 -2.63
CA ARG A 60 3.97 -19.74 -2.51
C ARG A 60 4.40 -20.17 -1.11
N PHE A 61 3.58 -19.86 -0.10
CA PHE A 61 3.71 -20.34 1.28
C PHE A 61 2.97 -21.67 1.52
N GLY A 62 2.53 -22.37 0.46
CA GLY A 62 1.90 -23.69 0.55
C GLY A 62 0.45 -23.68 1.04
N ALA A 63 -0.23 -22.52 1.00
CA ALA A 63 -1.62 -22.39 1.43
C ALA A 63 -2.53 -22.05 0.24
N LEU A 64 -3.66 -22.74 0.15
CA LEU A 64 -4.69 -22.52 -0.86
C LEU A 64 -5.86 -21.78 -0.21
N LEU A 65 -6.32 -20.73 -0.86
CA LEU A 65 -7.47 -19.95 -0.42
C LEU A 65 -8.30 -19.55 -1.63
N ASP A 66 -9.60 -19.78 -1.54
CA ASP A 66 -10.53 -19.39 -2.57
C ASP A 66 -10.72 -17.87 -2.59
N TRP A 67 -10.95 -17.32 -3.78
CA TRP A 67 -11.13 -15.89 -3.99
C TRP A 67 -12.18 -15.25 -3.06
N ARG A 68 -13.35 -15.91 -2.90
CA ARG A 68 -14.45 -15.38 -2.07
C ARG A 68 -14.07 -15.26 -0.60
N ASP A 69 -13.35 -16.27 -0.10
CA ASP A 69 -12.88 -16.29 1.27
C ASP A 69 -11.76 -15.27 1.48
N ALA A 70 -10.81 -15.17 0.53
CA ALA A 70 -9.77 -14.16 0.57
C ALA A 70 -10.34 -12.73 0.59
N TRP A 71 -11.34 -12.45 -0.25
CA TRP A 71 -12.03 -11.16 -0.28
C TRP A 71 -12.68 -10.84 1.07
N ARG A 72 -13.45 -11.79 1.63
CA ARG A 72 -14.09 -11.64 2.94
C ARG A 72 -13.07 -11.43 4.06
N ILE A 73 -12.01 -12.22 4.09
CA ILE A 73 -10.93 -12.12 5.08
C ILE A 73 -10.25 -10.76 4.98
N TRP A 74 -9.92 -10.33 3.76
CA TRP A 74 -9.26 -9.06 3.51
C TRP A 74 -10.09 -7.90 4.05
N PHE A 75 -11.35 -7.76 3.62
CA PHE A 75 -12.17 -6.62 4.01
C PHE A 75 -12.55 -6.64 5.50
N LEU A 76 -12.93 -7.79 6.06
CA LEU A 76 -13.26 -7.87 7.49
C LEU A 76 -12.07 -7.49 8.38
N SER A 77 -10.88 -8.00 8.05
CA SER A 77 -9.67 -7.68 8.83
C SER A 77 -9.26 -6.21 8.69
N ASN A 78 -9.54 -5.60 7.53
CA ASN A 78 -9.30 -4.17 7.29
C ASN A 78 -10.33 -3.26 7.98
N ILE A 79 -11.51 -3.75 8.38
CA ILE A 79 -12.44 -3.00 9.24
C ILE A 79 -11.94 -3.03 10.69
N VAL A 80 -11.45 -4.19 11.12
CA VAL A 80 -10.95 -4.40 12.48
C VAL A 80 -9.72 -3.52 12.81
N ARG A 81 -8.99 -3.03 11.80
CA ARG A 81 -7.85 -2.10 11.99
C ARG A 81 -8.21 -0.80 12.70
N TYR A 82 -9.48 -0.38 12.60
CA TYR A 82 -9.94 0.89 13.18
C TYR A 82 -10.15 0.79 14.70
N ILE A 83 -10.04 -0.42 15.26
CA ILE A 83 -10.02 -0.64 16.70
C ILE A 83 -8.65 -0.20 17.26
N PRO A 84 -8.61 0.57 18.36
CA PRO A 84 -7.35 1.00 18.97
C PRO A 84 -6.42 -0.19 19.26
N GLY A 85 -5.22 -0.18 18.68
CA GLY A 85 -4.19 -1.19 18.97
C GLY A 85 -3.34 -1.68 17.80
N ASN A 86 -3.62 -1.32 16.54
CA ASN A 86 -2.88 -1.68 15.30
C ASN A 86 -2.62 -3.18 15.02
N VAL A 87 -2.68 -4.06 16.02
CA VAL A 87 -2.43 -5.51 15.91
C VAL A 87 -3.67 -6.28 15.49
N TRP A 88 -4.86 -5.68 15.66
CA TRP A 88 -6.14 -6.34 15.44
C TRP A 88 -6.35 -6.80 14.00
N GLN A 89 -5.86 -6.04 13.01
CA GLN A 89 -5.93 -6.42 11.61
C GLN A 89 -5.21 -7.76 11.36
N PHE A 90 -3.99 -7.91 11.89
CA PHE A 90 -3.20 -9.13 11.69
C PHE A 90 -3.80 -10.32 12.44
N LEU A 91 -4.30 -10.09 13.66
CA LEU A 91 -5.00 -11.13 14.43
C LEU A 91 -6.29 -11.58 13.75
N GLY A 92 -7.07 -10.64 13.19
CA GLY A 92 -8.28 -10.93 12.42
C GLY A 92 -7.98 -11.78 11.19
N MET A 93 -6.92 -11.45 10.45
CA MET A 93 -6.50 -12.27 9.30
C MET A 93 -6.07 -13.67 9.74
N VAL A 94 -5.24 -13.79 10.78
CA VAL A 94 -4.82 -15.10 11.31
C VAL A 94 -6.03 -15.92 11.72
N TYR A 95 -6.93 -15.36 12.52
CA TYR A 95 -8.12 -16.05 13.00
C TYR A 95 -9.02 -16.53 11.86
N LEU A 96 -9.31 -15.67 10.88
CA LEU A 96 -10.17 -16.04 9.76
C LEU A 96 -9.49 -17.01 8.78
N CYS A 97 -8.17 -16.93 8.60
CA CYS A 97 -7.40 -17.90 7.83
C CYS A 97 -7.36 -19.28 8.52
N GLU A 98 -7.21 -19.33 9.85
CA GLU A 98 -7.22 -20.58 10.63
C GLU A 98 -8.57 -21.29 10.51
N GLN A 99 -9.69 -20.56 10.46
CA GLN A 99 -11.01 -21.13 10.17
C GLN A 99 -11.10 -21.80 8.79
N LYS A 100 -10.17 -21.47 7.87
CA LYS A 100 -10.05 -22.06 6.54
C LYS A 100 -8.92 -23.09 6.45
N GLY A 101 -8.37 -23.52 7.59
CA GLY A 101 -7.30 -24.51 7.67
C GLY A 101 -5.92 -23.98 7.30
N ILE A 102 -5.75 -22.67 7.15
CA ILE A 102 -4.46 -22.05 6.83
C ILE A 102 -3.73 -21.75 8.14
N GLY A 103 -2.48 -22.22 8.25
CA GLY A 103 -1.71 -22.05 9.47
C GLY A 103 -1.32 -20.59 9.73
N LYS A 104 -1.36 -20.16 10.99
CA LYS A 104 -0.94 -18.83 11.46
C LYS A 104 0.39 -18.35 10.86
N LEU A 105 1.36 -19.25 10.75
CA LEU A 105 2.68 -18.91 10.24
C LEU A 105 2.65 -18.59 8.74
N GLN A 106 1.88 -19.32 7.94
CA GLN A 106 1.70 -19.06 6.50
C GLN A 106 0.97 -17.72 6.30
N THR A 107 -0.07 -17.47 7.09
CA THR A 107 -0.82 -16.20 7.07
C THR A 107 0.11 -15.02 7.39
N LEU A 108 0.81 -15.05 8.52
CA LEU A 108 1.71 -13.96 8.91
C LEU A 108 2.87 -13.77 7.93
N ALA A 109 3.47 -14.86 7.44
CA ALA A 109 4.55 -14.78 6.47
C ALA A 109 4.08 -14.17 5.14
N SER A 110 2.91 -14.57 4.64
CA SER A 110 2.34 -14.00 3.41
C SER A 110 1.97 -12.52 3.56
N ILE A 111 1.36 -12.13 4.68
CA ILE A 111 1.01 -10.73 4.93
C ILE A 111 2.26 -9.87 5.12
N GLY A 112 3.26 -10.36 5.85
CA GLY A 112 4.53 -9.64 6.02
C GLY A 112 5.23 -9.40 4.68
N MET A 113 5.23 -10.40 3.79
CA MET A 113 5.79 -10.28 2.45
C MET A 113 4.96 -9.34 1.56
N HIS A 114 3.62 -9.39 1.65
CA HIS A 114 2.73 -8.44 0.99
C HIS A 114 3.07 -6.98 1.40
N GLN A 115 3.22 -6.73 2.71
CA GLN A 115 3.58 -5.41 3.22
C GLN A 115 4.98 -4.97 2.75
N ALA A 116 5.96 -5.88 2.77
CA ALA A 116 7.30 -5.58 2.30
C ALA A 116 7.27 -5.17 0.81
N LEU A 117 6.64 -5.98 -0.04
CA LEU A 117 6.54 -5.71 -1.48
C LEU A 117 5.78 -4.41 -1.77
N ALA A 118 4.61 -4.21 -1.15
CA ALA A 118 3.80 -3.02 -1.37
C ALA A 118 4.54 -1.74 -0.96
N ASN A 119 5.19 -1.71 0.20
CA ASN A 119 5.90 -0.51 0.65
C ASN A 119 7.17 -0.25 -0.17
N SER A 120 7.94 -1.30 -0.49
CA SER A 120 9.16 -1.17 -1.28
C SER A 120 8.89 -0.68 -2.70
N THR A 121 7.88 -1.24 -3.36
CA THR A 121 7.49 -0.81 -4.72
C THR A 121 6.87 0.58 -4.71
N GLY A 122 6.16 0.96 -3.65
CA GLY A 122 5.62 2.31 -3.49
C GLY A 122 6.71 3.36 -3.37
N LEU A 123 7.75 3.07 -2.56
CA LEU A 123 8.93 3.93 -2.48
C LEU A 123 9.64 4.04 -3.82
N LEU A 124 9.79 2.92 -4.55
CA LEU A 124 10.40 2.91 -5.88
C LEU A 124 9.61 3.78 -6.86
N VAL A 125 8.29 3.60 -6.95
CA VAL A 125 7.43 4.39 -7.84
C VAL A 125 7.47 5.88 -7.47
N ALA A 126 7.41 6.20 -6.18
CA ALA A 126 7.50 7.58 -5.71
C ALA A 126 8.84 8.22 -6.11
N MET A 127 9.95 7.52 -5.91
CA MET A 127 11.28 8.02 -6.29
C MET A 127 11.40 8.25 -7.80
N LEU A 128 10.94 7.29 -8.61
CA LEU A 128 10.95 7.42 -10.07
C LEU A 128 10.11 8.61 -10.53
N TYR A 129 8.96 8.82 -9.89
CA TYR A 129 8.11 9.98 -10.16
C TYR A 129 8.83 11.30 -9.85
N TYR A 130 9.49 11.43 -8.68
CA TYR A 130 10.21 12.65 -8.34
C TYR A 130 11.42 12.92 -9.24
N LEU A 131 12.14 11.88 -9.66
CA LEU A 131 13.21 12.01 -10.66
C LEU A 131 12.69 12.48 -12.01
N TRP A 132 11.47 12.06 -12.38
CA TRP A 132 10.84 12.43 -13.63
C TRP A 132 10.36 13.89 -13.65
N VAL A 133 9.81 14.39 -12.54
CA VAL A 133 9.31 15.77 -12.42
C VAL A 133 10.44 16.82 -12.42
N GLN A 134 11.66 16.46 -12.00
CA GLN A 134 12.85 17.33 -12.00
C GLN A 134 12.73 18.63 -11.17
N ASP A 135 11.81 18.71 -10.20
CA ASP A 135 11.71 19.84 -9.29
C ASP A 135 12.85 19.81 -8.25
N ALA A 136 13.76 20.80 -8.29
CA ALA A 136 14.95 20.84 -7.45
C ALA A 136 14.67 20.95 -5.94
N VAL A 137 13.59 21.65 -5.55
CA VAL A 137 13.22 21.84 -4.14
C VAL A 137 12.66 20.54 -3.58
N LEU A 138 11.74 19.91 -4.32
CA LEU A 138 11.20 18.61 -3.97
C LEU A 138 12.29 17.54 -3.97
N LEU A 139 13.14 17.49 -5.00
CA LEU A 139 14.24 16.54 -5.11
C LEU A 139 15.14 16.60 -3.87
N SER A 140 15.51 17.80 -3.40
CA SER A 140 16.34 17.98 -2.20
C SER A 140 15.70 17.42 -0.92
N ARG A 141 14.36 17.42 -0.83
CA ARG A 141 13.61 16.88 0.32
C ARG A 141 13.47 15.36 0.27
N VAL A 142 13.39 14.76 -0.92
CA VAL A 142 13.29 13.30 -1.11
C VAL A 142 14.64 12.60 -1.25
N LEU A 143 15.71 13.31 -1.62
CA LEU A 143 17.05 12.75 -1.80
C LEU A 143 17.56 11.95 -0.57
N PRO A 144 17.32 12.36 0.69
CA PRO A 144 17.69 11.55 1.85
C PRO A 144 16.98 10.18 1.90
N MET A 145 15.80 10.06 1.30
CA MET A 145 15.04 8.80 1.23
C MET A 145 15.63 7.81 0.21
N VAL A 146 16.56 8.22 -0.65
CA VAL A 146 17.28 7.32 -1.57
C VAL A 146 18.03 6.23 -0.82
N ILE A 147 18.49 6.52 0.40
CA ILE A 147 19.15 5.55 1.29
C ILE A 147 18.21 4.38 1.64
N LEU A 148 16.89 4.57 1.53
CA LEU A 148 15.90 3.52 1.76
C LEU A 148 15.70 2.61 0.54
N LEU A 149 16.15 2.99 -0.67
CA LEU A 149 16.00 2.16 -1.87
C LEU A 149 16.72 0.81 -1.80
N PRO A 150 17.98 0.72 -1.32
CA PRO A 150 18.62 -0.57 -1.08
C PRO A 150 17.82 -1.43 -0.10
N LEU A 151 17.29 -0.83 0.97
CA LEU A 151 16.46 -1.54 1.95
C LEU A 151 15.15 -2.04 1.33
N ALA A 152 14.52 -1.21 0.50
CA ALA A 152 13.31 -1.56 -0.23
C ALA A 152 13.58 -2.72 -1.21
N PHE A 153 14.68 -2.65 -1.97
CA PHE A 153 15.09 -3.70 -2.91
C PHE A 153 15.40 -5.02 -2.18
N ILE A 154 16.11 -4.94 -1.06
CA ILE A 154 16.36 -6.09 -0.18
C ILE A 154 15.04 -6.69 0.32
N ALA A 155 14.09 -5.86 0.75
CA ALA A 155 12.79 -6.30 1.22
C ALA A 155 11.91 -6.91 0.10
N MET A 156 12.18 -6.61 -1.17
CA MET A 156 11.51 -7.24 -2.32
C MET A 156 12.02 -8.65 -2.61
N GLN A 157 13.23 -9.02 -2.16
CA GLN A 157 13.80 -10.33 -2.46
C GLN A 157 13.19 -11.43 -1.59
N PRO A 158 12.49 -12.42 -2.18
CA PRO A 158 11.91 -13.51 -1.42
C PRO A 158 12.97 -14.27 -0.62
N SER A 159 14.12 -14.56 -1.21
CA SER A 159 15.23 -15.28 -0.56
C SER A 159 15.69 -14.62 0.76
N LEU A 160 15.80 -13.29 0.78
CA LEU A 160 16.22 -12.55 1.97
C LEU A 160 15.13 -12.54 3.03
N TYR A 161 13.88 -12.33 2.62
CA TYR A 161 12.72 -12.42 3.50
C TYR A 161 12.60 -13.81 4.14
N LEU A 162 12.77 -14.87 3.35
CA LEU A 162 12.77 -16.24 3.85
C LEU A 162 13.94 -16.52 4.79
N GLY A 163 15.16 -16.10 4.43
CA GLY A 163 16.32 -16.25 5.30
C GLY A 163 16.17 -15.51 6.62
N PHE A 164 15.50 -14.35 6.62
CA PHE A 164 15.12 -13.65 7.84
C PHE A 164 14.07 -14.43 8.65
N LEU A 165 12.99 -14.87 8.02
CA LEU A 165 11.94 -15.66 8.68
C LEU A 165 12.48 -16.94 9.31
N THR A 166 13.28 -17.72 8.59
CA THR A 166 13.89 -18.95 9.10
C THR A 166 14.77 -18.68 10.31
N ARG A 167 15.57 -17.60 10.30
CA ARG A 167 16.39 -17.19 11.46
C ARG A 167 15.53 -16.78 12.65
N VAL A 168 14.41 -16.10 12.44
CA VAL A 168 13.47 -15.73 13.50
C VAL A 168 12.79 -16.98 14.06
N LEU A 169 12.32 -17.89 13.19
CA LEU A 169 11.64 -19.12 13.59
C LEU A 169 12.54 -20.09 14.35
N ALA A 170 13.81 -20.20 13.94
CA ALA A 170 14.81 -20.99 14.65
C ALA A 170 14.98 -20.54 16.11
N ARG A 171 14.91 -19.23 16.39
CA ARG A 171 14.98 -18.70 17.76
C ARG A 171 13.75 -19.02 18.61
N VAL A 172 12.62 -19.31 17.99
CA VAL A 172 11.35 -19.63 18.65
C VAL A 172 11.07 -21.15 18.60
N GLY A 173 12.03 -21.96 18.16
CA GLY A 173 11.92 -23.42 18.11
C GLY A 173 10.88 -23.95 17.13
N ARG A 174 10.54 -23.19 16.08
CA ARG A 174 9.55 -23.61 15.07
C ARG A 174 10.21 -24.18 13.82
N LEU A 175 9.57 -25.20 13.24
CA LEU A 175 9.98 -25.81 11.98
C LEU A 175 9.89 -24.81 10.82
N PRO A 176 10.84 -24.87 9.86
CA PRO A 176 10.82 -24.00 8.69
C PRO A 176 9.59 -24.25 7.83
N LEU A 177 9.04 -23.18 7.24
CA LEU A 177 7.93 -23.28 6.30
C LEU A 177 8.39 -24.04 5.04
N THR A 178 7.56 -24.96 4.54
CA THR A 178 7.72 -25.52 3.20
C THR A 178 7.33 -24.45 2.19
N ILE A 179 8.33 -23.89 1.50
CA ILE A 179 8.16 -22.70 0.67
C ILE A 179 8.59 -23.00 -0.76
N GLN A 180 7.81 -22.52 -1.72
CA GLN A 180 8.01 -22.77 -3.15
C GLN A 180 8.16 -21.45 -3.93
N PHE A 181 9.18 -20.64 -3.60
CA PHE A 181 9.53 -19.48 -4.42
C PHE A 181 10.53 -19.87 -5.51
N ALA A 182 10.22 -19.50 -6.75
CA ALA A 182 11.15 -19.52 -7.87
C ALA A 182 12.03 -18.26 -7.85
N PRO A 183 13.23 -18.29 -8.46
CA PRO A 183 14.12 -17.12 -8.55
C PRO A 183 13.46 -15.88 -9.17
N LEU A 184 12.53 -16.09 -10.10
CA LEU A 184 11.79 -15.03 -10.79
C LEU A 184 10.60 -14.49 -9.99
N ASP A 185 10.18 -15.12 -8.89
CA ASP A 185 9.00 -14.65 -8.16
C ASP A 185 9.22 -13.24 -7.57
N GLY A 186 10.44 -12.91 -7.12
CA GLY A 186 10.77 -11.58 -6.61
C GLY A 186 10.43 -10.45 -7.58
N PRO A 187 11.05 -10.40 -8.78
CA PRO A 187 10.74 -9.37 -9.77
C PRO A 187 9.29 -9.45 -10.27
N VAL A 188 8.70 -10.63 -10.43
CA VAL A 188 7.29 -10.73 -10.89
C VAL A 188 6.34 -10.16 -9.85
N PHE A 189 6.48 -10.50 -8.57
CA PHE A 189 5.70 -9.87 -7.50
C PHE A 189 6.00 -8.36 -7.46
N GLY A 190 7.26 -7.95 -7.60
CA GLY A 190 7.63 -6.53 -7.71
C GLY A 190 6.81 -5.79 -8.76
N LEU A 191 6.72 -6.32 -9.99
CA LEU A 191 5.92 -5.75 -11.07
C LEU A 191 4.42 -5.72 -10.75
N VAL A 192 3.90 -6.79 -10.12
CA VAL A 192 2.48 -6.86 -9.69
C VAL A 192 2.14 -5.73 -8.72
N TYR A 193 3.02 -5.43 -7.77
CA TYR A 193 2.79 -4.33 -6.82
C TYR A 193 3.07 -2.95 -7.42
N VAL A 194 4.06 -2.80 -8.30
CA VAL A 194 4.25 -1.55 -9.08
C VAL A 194 2.98 -1.22 -9.87
N PHE A 195 2.38 -2.22 -10.52
CA PHE A 195 1.12 -2.03 -11.24
C PHE A 195 0.00 -1.55 -10.32
N SER A 196 -0.09 -2.07 -9.09
CA SER A 196 -1.08 -1.59 -8.10
C SER A 196 -0.89 -0.12 -7.74
N TRP A 197 0.35 0.36 -7.62
CA TRP A 197 0.65 1.77 -7.37
C TRP A 197 0.28 2.67 -8.54
N ILE A 198 0.49 2.20 -9.77
CA ILE A 198 0.04 2.92 -10.98
C ILE A 198 -1.49 3.05 -10.98
N LEU A 199 -2.22 1.98 -10.66
CA LEU A 199 -3.68 2.03 -10.57
C LEU A 199 -4.17 2.96 -9.45
N TYR A 200 -3.53 2.94 -8.28
CA TYR A 200 -3.84 3.90 -7.21
C TYR A 200 -3.60 5.34 -7.64
N GLY A 201 -2.48 5.61 -8.31
CA GLY A 201 -2.17 6.92 -8.88
C GLY A 201 -3.22 7.36 -9.90
N ALA A 202 -3.59 6.49 -10.84
CA ALA A 202 -4.62 6.77 -11.84
C ALA A 202 -6.00 7.06 -11.20
N ALA A 203 -6.41 6.25 -10.21
CA ALA A 203 -7.64 6.48 -9.47
C ALA A 203 -7.60 7.84 -8.74
N PHE A 204 -6.48 8.18 -8.12
CA PHE A 204 -6.32 9.46 -7.42
C PHE A 204 -6.35 10.66 -8.38
N THR A 205 -5.67 10.57 -9.52
CA THR A 205 -5.70 11.64 -10.54
C THR A 205 -7.11 11.87 -11.07
N LEU A 206 -7.88 10.81 -11.32
CA LEU A 206 -9.28 10.93 -11.74
C LEU A 206 -10.16 11.53 -10.63
N LEU A 207 -9.93 11.16 -9.37
CA LEU A 207 -10.63 11.75 -8.24
C LEU A 207 -10.36 13.26 -8.15
N VAL A 208 -9.10 13.68 -8.26
CA VAL A 208 -8.73 15.10 -8.25
C VAL A 208 -9.36 15.81 -9.44
N ASN A 209 -9.24 15.26 -10.65
CA ASN A 209 -9.83 15.81 -11.87
C ASN A 209 -11.37 15.95 -11.77
N SER A 210 -12.01 15.05 -11.00
CA SER A 210 -13.46 15.09 -10.81
C SER A 210 -13.95 16.24 -9.93
N ILE A 211 -13.08 16.84 -9.12
CA ILE A 211 -13.43 17.92 -8.18
C ILE A 211 -12.80 19.24 -8.65
N TYR A 212 -11.62 19.13 -9.26
CA TYR A 212 -10.79 20.21 -9.75
C TYR A 212 -10.30 19.85 -11.15
N PRO A 213 -10.91 20.40 -12.23
CA PRO A 213 -10.52 20.09 -13.59
C PRO A 213 -9.05 20.44 -13.81
N LEU A 214 -8.21 19.43 -13.97
CA LEU A 214 -6.81 19.65 -14.30
C LEU A 214 -6.74 20.01 -15.78
N SER A 215 -6.03 21.09 -16.11
CA SER A 215 -5.70 21.42 -17.51
C SER A 215 -4.94 20.28 -18.19
N SER A 216 -4.20 19.49 -17.41
CA SER A 216 -3.55 18.27 -17.84
C SER A 216 -3.36 17.28 -16.66
N PRO A 217 -3.44 15.94 -16.87
CA PRO A 217 -3.24 14.96 -15.79
C PRO A 217 -1.86 15.01 -15.12
N TRP A 218 -0.88 15.69 -15.75
CA TRP A 218 0.48 15.87 -15.27
C TRP A 218 0.76 17.27 -14.70
N GLU A 219 -0.16 18.23 -14.86
CA GLU A 219 -0.01 19.57 -14.28
C GLU A 219 -0.54 19.59 -12.84
N TRP A 220 0.33 19.29 -11.89
CA TRP A 220 0.03 19.45 -10.47
C TRP A 220 0.43 20.87 -10.04
N PRO A 221 -0.51 21.72 -9.60
CA PRO A 221 -0.29 23.15 -9.37
C PRO A 221 0.68 23.50 -8.22
N TYR A 222 1.31 22.51 -7.61
CA TYR A 222 2.30 22.66 -6.52
C TYR A 222 3.69 22.09 -6.87
N LEU A 223 3.91 21.64 -8.12
CA LEU A 223 5.20 21.15 -8.64
C LEU A 223 5.92 22.18 -9.53
N THR A 224 5.54 23.45 -9.40
CA THR A 224 6.16 24.62 -10.05
C THR A 224 6.34 25.71 -9.02
#